data_AF-A0A2H5FLW2-F1
#
_entry.id   AF-A0A2H5FLW2-F1
#
_cell.length_a   1.000
_cell.length_b   1.000
_cell.length_c   1.000
_cell.angle_alpha   90.00
_cell.angle_beta   90.00
_cell.angle_gamma   90.00
#
_symmetry.space_group_name_H-M   'P 1'
#
loop_
_entity.id
_entity.type
_entity.pdbx_description
1 polymer ?
#
loop_
_entity_poly.entity_id
_entity_poly.type
_entity_poly.pdbx_seq_one_letter_code
_entity_poly.pdbx_strand_id
1 'polypeptide(L)'
;MPKLERNKKIDKFIKTSFQPIRNAMKTLLNNKDHVSNEEENLLSMEYNALFTYEERVVSEFRTLQIEHAPSPTSVQRIYESSAEAAKIAIEQLKEHPESNGLILRNLEEVTNFCTTALTQDNGLKFFDVKGFDIEAMKKVNSDIQESWEHFLKKDTNALLRSS
;
A
#
# COMPACT_ATOMS: atom_id res chain seq x y z
N MET A 1 -11.48 -4.10 -19.72
CA MET A 1 -10.65 -5.23 -19.25
C MET A 1 -11.62 -6.11 -18.48
N PRO A 2 -11.83 -7.36 -18.92
CA PRO A 2 -12.74 -8.26 -18.24
C PRO A 2 -12.41 -8.38 -16.75
N LYS A 3 -13.45 -8.42 -15.89
CA LYS A 3 -13.33 -8.55 -14.43
C LYS A 3 -12.36 -9.66 -14.01
N LEU A 4 -12.38 -10.79 -14.72
CA LEU A 4 -11.48 -11.92 -14.46
C LEU A 4 -9.99 -11.56 -14.65
N GLU A 5 -9.65 -10.83 -15.70
CA GLU A 5 -8.26 -10.42 -15.97
C GLU A 5 -7.78 -9.37 -14.96
N ARG A 6 -8.65 -8.40 -14.63
CA ARG A 6 -8.39 -7.40 -13.60
C ARG A 6 -8.09 -8.08 -12.26
N ASN A 7 -8.93 -9.04 -11.86
CA ASN A 7 -8.78 -9.74 -10.59
C ASN A 7 -7.47 -10.55 -10.56
N LYS A 8 -7.11 -11.24 -11.66
CA LYS A 8 -5.81 -11.93 -11.77
C LYS A 8 -4.62 -10.98 -11.62
N LYS A 9 -4.69 -9.77 -12.19
CA LYS A 9 -3.63 -8.75 -12.03
C LYS A 9 -3.54 -8.28 -10.58
N ILE A 10 -4.67 -7.99 -9.94
CA ILE A 10 -4.73 -7.60 -8.52
C ILE A 10 -4.17 -8.71 -7.63
N ASP A 11 -4.56 -9.97 -7.83
CA ASP A 11 -4.05 -11.10 -7.05
C ASP A 11 -2.54 -11.26 -7.20
N LYS A 12 -2.03 -11.13 -8.43
CA LYS A 12 -0.58 -11.18 -8.70
C LYS A 12 0.16 -10.04 -7.99
N PHE A 13 -0.39 -8.83 -8.03
CA PHE A 13 0.15 -7.67 -7.33
C PHE A 13 0.19 -7.92 -5.81
N ILE A 14 -0.96 -8.25 -5.19
CA ILE A 14 -1.04 -8.55 -3.74
C ILE A 14 -0.06 -9.64 -3.34
N LYS A 15 0.06 -10.70 -4.14
CA LYS A 15 0.99 -11.80 -3.86
C LYS A 15 2.44 -11.31 -3.87
N THR A 16 2.81 -10.53 -4.87
CA THR A 16 4.21 -10.15 -5.10
C THR A 16 4.65 -9.02 -4.18
N SER A 17 3.90 -7.92 -4.14
CA SER A 17 4.30 -6.68 -3.45
C SER A 17 4.26 -6.80 -1.93
N PHE A 18 3.42 -7.69 -1.38
CA PHE A 18 3.33 -7.92 0.07
C PHE A 18 4.18 -9.11 0.55
N GLN A 19 4.82 -9.88 -0.34
CA GLN A 19 5.66 -11.00 0.06
C GLN A 19 6.80 -10.60 1.02
N PRO A 20 7.50 -9.46 0.84
CA PRO A 20 8.54 -9.04 1.77
C PRO A 20 8.00 -8.80 3.19
N ILE A 21 6.85 -8.16 3.32
CA ILE A 21 6.18 -7.92 4.61
C ILE A 21 5.79 -9.25 5.27
N ARG A 22 5.17 -10.17 4.52
CA ARG A 22 4.83 -11.52 5.00
C ARG A 22 6.05 -12.31 5.46
N ASN A 23 7.17 -12.19 4.75
CA ASN A 23 8.42 -12.84 5.14
C ASN A 23 8.95 -12.28 6.46
N ALA A 24 8.93 -10.95 6.64
CA ALA A 24 9.32 -10.31 7.89
C ALA A 24 8.42 -10.76 9.06
N MET A 25 7.10 -10.73 8.88
CA MET A 25 6.14 -11.22 9.87
C MET A 25 6.39 -12.69 10.26
N LYS A 26 6.70 -13.56 9.29
CA LYS A 26 7.05 -14.96 9.56
C LYS A 26 8.33 -15.09 10.39
N THR A 27 9.35 -14.29 10.10
CA THR A 27 10.59 -14.26 10.88
C THR A 27 10.34 -13.79 12.32
N LEU A 28 9.54 -12.73 12.50
CA LEU A 28 9.17 -12.22 13.84
C LEU A 28 8.45 -13.29 14.66
N LEU A 29 7.50 -14.02 14.06
CA LEU A 29 6.80 -15.14 14.74
C LEU A 29 7.76 -16.25 15.16
N ASN A 30 8.69 -16.66 14.29
CA ASN A 30 9.64 -17.73 14.59
C ASN A 30 10.62 -17.35 15.71
N ASN A 31 10.90 -16.06 15.89
CA ASN A 31 11.80 -15.59 16.94
C ASN A 31 11.10 -15.44 18.31
N LYS A 32 9.77 -15.43 18.33
CA LYS A 32 8.97 -15.15 19.52
C LYS A 32 9.14 -16.20 20.63
N ASP A 33 9.39 -17.46 20.27
CA ASP A 33 9.57 -18.58 21.21
C ASP A 33 10.98 -18.65 21.83
N HIS A 34 11.88 -17.72 21.49
CA HIS A 34 13.31 -17.78 21.83
C HIS A 34 13.85 -16.57 22.59
N VAL A 35 12.98 -15.65 23.03
CA VAL A 35 13.38 -14.35 23.56
C VAL A 35 12.76 -14.06 24.94
N SER A 36 13.29 -13.03 25.61
CA SER A 36 12.75 -12.52 26.88
C SER A 36 11.41 -11.81 26.70
N ASN A 37 10.64 -11.61 27.79
CA ASN A 37 9.32 -10.95 27.74
C ASN A 37 9.35 -9.52 27.15
N GLU A 38 10.44 -8.76 27.34
CA GLU A 38 10.56 -7.40 26.77
C GLU A 38 10.80 -7.45 25.25
N GLU A 39 11.65 -8.36 24.79
CA GLU A 39 11.89 -8.63 23.37
C GLU A 39 10.62 -9.21 22.71
N GLU A 40 9.86 -10.05 23.40
CA GLU A 40 8.59 -10.59 22.94
C GLU A 40 7.56 -9.49 22.65
N ASN A 41 7.52 -8.46 23.51
CA ASN A 41 6.64 -7.30 23.34
C ASN A 41 7.03 -6.47 22.11
N LEU A 42 8.33 -6.26 21.88
CA LEU A 42 8.83 -5.55 20.69
C LEU A 42 8.52 -6.32 19.40
N LEU A 43 8.81 -7.63 19.37
CA LEU A 43 8.47 -8.48 18.23
C LEU A 43 6.96 -8.51 17.94
N SER A 44 6.14 -8.51 18.99
CA SER A 44 4.68 -8.47 18.87
C SER A 44 4.18 -7.13 18.33
N MET A 45 4.78 -6.02 18.76
CA MET A 45 4.47 -4.68 18.22
C MET A 45 4.84 -4.60 16.73
N GLU A 46 6.05 -5.02 16.35
CA GLU A 46 6.49 -5.04 14.96
C GLU A 46 5.56 -5.87 14.07
N TYR A 47 5.25 -7.08 14.53
CA TYR A 47 4.33 -7.97 13.83
C TYR A 47 2.96 -7.32 13.64
N ASN A 48 2.38 -6.76 14.71
CA ASN A 48 1.04 -6.19 14.66
C ASN A 48 0.96 -4.97 13.73
N ALA A 49 1.97 -4.12 13.72
CA ALA A 49 2.02 -2.96 12.83
C ALA A 49 2.10 -3.39 11.36
N LEU A 50 2.96 -4.35 11.03
CA LEU A 50 3.09 -4.92 9.68
C LEU A 50 1.81 -5.63 9.24
N PHE A 51 1.20 -6.41 10.13
CA PHE A 51 -0.05 -7.13 9.87
C PHE A 51 -1.20 -6.17 9.60
N THR A 52 -1.39 -5.17 10.47
CA THR A 52 -2.47 -4.18 10.36
C THR A 52 -2.34 -3.37 9.06
N TYR A 53 -1.10 -3.00 8.68
CA TYR A 53 -0.83 -2.35 7.41
C TYR A 53 -1.23 -3.21 6.22
N GLU A 54 -0.74 -4.46 6.16
CA GLU A 54 -1.08 -5.38 5.07
C GLU A 54 -2.59 -5.60 4.99
N GLU A 55 -3.25 -5.91 6.10
CA GLU A 55 -4.67 -6.20 6.16
C GLU A 55 -5.49 -5.02 5.60
N ARG A 56 -5.17 -3.80 6.06
CA ARG A 56 -5.87 -2.59 5.61
C ARG A 56 -5.72 -2.39 4.10
N VAL A 57 -4.50 -2.47 3.57
CA VAL A 57 -4.26 -2.22 2.14
C VAL A 57 -4.87 -3.32 1.27
N VAL A 58 -4.65 -4.59 1.63
CA VAL A 58 -5.20 -5.73 0.88
C VAL A 58 -6.73 -5.68 0.84
N SER A 59 -7.40 -5.25 1.92
CA SER A 59 -8.85 -5.10 1.96
C SER A 59 -9.38 -4.18 0.84
N GLU A 60 -8.70 -3.07 0.55
CA GLU A 60 -9.11 -2.12 -0.49
C GLU A 60 -8.99 -2.72 -1.89
N PHE A 61 -7.93 -3.50 -2.13
CA PHE A 61 -7.80 -4.27 -3.37
C PHE A 61 -8.89 -5.34 -3.51
N ARG A 62 -9.28 -6.01 -2.41
CA ARG A 62 -10.41 -6.95 -2.43
C ARG A 62 -11.73 -6.26 -2.74
N THR A 63 -11.95 -5.07 -2.20
CA THR A 63 -13.10 -4.23 -2.55
C THR A 63 -13.12 -3.90 -4.05
N LEU A 64 -11.98 -3.51 -4.63
CA LEU A 64 -11.87 -3.26 -6.07
C LEU A 64 -12.18 -4.51 -6.93
N GLN A 65 -11.84 -5.71 -6.46
CA GLN A 65 -12.11 -6.96 -7.18
C GLN A 65 -13.60 -7.28 -7.27
N ILE A 66 -14.41 -6.87 -6.30
CA ILE A 66 -15.85 -7.14 -6.29
C ILE A 66 -16.65 -6.07 -7.05
N GLU A 67 -16.13 -4.84 -7.16
CA GLU A 67 -16.75 -3.74 -7.90
C GLU A 67 -17.07 -4.11 -9.36
N HIS A 68 -18.30 -3.78 -9.80
CA HIS A 68 -18.77 -4.09 -11.14
C HIS A 68 -18.15 -3.17 -12.19
N ALA A 69 -18.16 -1.86 -11.92
CA ALA A 69 -17.58 -0.81 -12.76
C ALA A 69 -16.75 0.13 -11.87
N PRO A 70 -15.48 -0.20 -11.59
CA PRO A 70 -14.64 0.66 -10.77
C PRO A 70 -14.45 2.02 -11.42
N SER A 71 -14.45 3.08 -10.62
CA SER A 71 -14.20 4.45 -11.05
C SER A 71 -12.77 4.87 -10.69
N PRO A 72 -12.27 6.00 -11.22
CA PRO A 72 -11.00 6.58 -10.77
C PRO A 72 -10.94 6.79 -9.25
N THR A 73 -12.07 7.12 -8.63
CA THR A 73 -12.19 7.27 -7.17
C THR A 73 -11.97 5.96 -6.41
N SER A 74 -12.23 4.79 -7.00
CA SER A 74 -11.88 3.50 -6.39
C SER A 74 -10.37 3.32 -6.28
N VAL A 75 -9.61 3.81 -7.26
CA VAL A 75 -8.14 3.81 -7.23
C VAL A 75 -7.60 4.84 -6.25
N GLN A 76 -8.22 6.02 -6.21
CA GLN A 76 -7.91 7.04 -5.21
C GLN A 76 -8.05 6.50 -3.77
N ARG A 77 -9.16 5.81 -3.48
CA ARG A 77 -9.42 5.21 -2.16
C ARG A 77 -8.34 4.23 -1.73
N ILE A 78 -7.81 3.43 -2.67
CA ILE A 78 -6.70 2.49 -2.41
C ILE A 78 -5.46 3.28 -1.99
N TYR A 79 -5.08 4.30 -2.75
CA TYR A 79 -3.92 5.11 -2.44
C TYR A 79 -4.06 5.81 -1.07
N GLU A 80 -5.17 6.53 -0.84
CA GLU A 80 -5.39 7.27 0.41
C GLU A 80 -5.41 6.36 1.63
N SER A 81 -6.08 5.21 1.54
CA SER A 81 -6.11 4.22 2.63
C SER A 81 -4.73 3.63 2.90
N SER A 82 -3.92 3.43 1.86
CA SER A 82 -2.57 2.91 1.99
C SER A 82 -1.60 3.93 2.58
N ALA A 83 -1.73 5.20 2.20
CA ALA A 83 -0.93 6.29 2.74
C ALA A 83 -1.23 6.50 4.23
N GLU A 84 -2.50 6.49 4.64
CA GLU A 84 -2.85 6.61 6.06
C GLU A 84 -2.41 5.38 6.87
N ALA A 85 -2.60 4.16 6.33
CA ALA A 85 -2.12 2.95 6.99
C ALA A 85 -0.59 2.95 7.16
N ALA A 86 0.15 3.40 6.14
CA ALA A 86 1.61 3.51 6.21
C ALA A 86 2.04 4.51 7.29
N LYS A 87 1.40 5.68 7.34
CA LYS A 87 1.67 6.70 8.35
C LYS A 87 1.44 6.19 9.77
N ILE A 88 0.33 5.47 10.01
CA ILE A 88 0.04 4.86 11.32
C ILE A 88 1.10 3.83 11.68
N ALA A 89 1.46 2.95 10.74
CA ALA A 89 2.44 1.90 11.00
C ALA A 89 3.85 2.47 11.24
N ILE A 90 4.28 3.47 10.46
CA ILE A 90 5.59 4.14 10.64
C ILE A 90 5.67 4.86 11.99
N GLU A 91 4.58 5.49 12.43
CA GLU A 91 4.51 6.13 13.75
C GLU A 91 4.67 5.12 14.90
N GLN A 92 4.11 3.91 14.75
CA GLN A 92 4.28 2.82 15.72
C GLN A 92 5.68 2.22 15.68
N LEU A 93 6.34 2.27 14.53
CA LEU A 93 7.61 1.60 14.24
C LEU A 93 8.80 2.55 14.17
N LYS A 94 8.74 3.71 14.85
CA LYS A 94 9.80 4.74 14.78
C LYS A 94 11.21 4.21 15.05
N GLU A 95 11.34 3.30 16.00
CA GLU A 95 12.61 2.67 16.39
C GLU A 95 12.97 1.43 15.54
N HIS A 96 12.16 1.09 14.53
CA HIS A 96 12.28 -0.11 13.70
C HIS A 96 12.48 0.25 12.21
N PRO A 97 13.68 0.75 11.84
CA PRO A 97 13.94 1.30 10.50
C PRO A 97 13.79 0.29 9.37
N GLU A 98 14.06 -1.00 9.61
CA GLU A 98 13.89 -2.05 8.60
C GLU A 98 12.41 -2.28 8.26
N SER A 99 11.56 -2.36 9.28
CA SER A 99 10.10 -2.50 9.15
C SER A 99 9.48 -1.26 8.49
N ASN A 100 9.95 -0.06 8.84
CA ASN A 100 9.58 1.18 8.11
C ASN A 100 9.98 1.13 6.64
N GLY A 101 11.19 0.67 6.34
CA GLY A 101 11.66 0.52 4.95
C GLY A 101 10.84 -0.49 4.14
N LEU A 102 10.26 -1.51 4.78
CA LEU A 102 9.33 -2.44 4.11
C LEU A 102 8.00 -1.76 3.78
N ILE A 103 7.42 -1.00 4.72
CA ILE A 103 6.17 -0.27 4.53
C ILE A 103 6.33 0.78 3.42
N LEU A 104 7.41 1.56 3.44
CA LEU A 104 7.67 2.60 2.44
C LEU A 104 7.81 2.03 1.03
N ARG A 105 8.58 0.95 0.87
CA ARG A 105 8.71 0.26 -0.42
C ARG A 105 7.38 -0.32 -0.90
N ASN A 106 6.56 -0.87 0.00
CA ASN A 106 5.24 -1.36 -0.39
C ASN A 106 4.30 -0.22 -0.79
N LEU A 107 4.33 0.92 -0.08
CA LEU A 107 3.54 2.09 -0.42
C LEU A 107 3.93 2.67 -1.79
N GLU A 108 5.22 2.65 -2.13
CA GLU A 108 5.71 3.01 -3.47
C GLU A 108 5.12 2.06 -4.54
N GLU A 109 5.15 0.74 -4.31
CA GLU A 109 4.54 -0.24 -5.22
C GLU A 109 3.02 -0.01 -5.40
N VAL A 110 2.30 0.33 -4.32
CA VAL A 110 0.87 0.68 -4.39
C VAL A 110 0.65 1.97 -5.16
N THR A 111 1.46 2.99 -4.93
CA THR A 111 1.42 4.26 -5.68
C THR A 111 1.66 4.02 -7.17
N ASN A 112 2.63 3.16 -7.51
CA ASN A 112 2.92 2.76 -8.88
C ASN A 112 1.77 1.98 -9.52
N PHE A 113 1.09 1.10 -8.77
CA PHE A 113 -0.12 0.44 -9.24
C PHE A 113 -1.22 1.45 -9.57
N CYS A 114 -1.49 2.40 -8.66
CA CYS A 114 -2.55 3.40 -8.81
C CYS A 114 -2.30 4.32 -10.01
N THR A 115 -1.10 4.88 -10.11
CA THR A 115 -0.71 5.74 -11.24
C THR A 115 -0.74 4.97 -12.57
N THR A 116 -0.28 3.72 -12.61
CA THR A 116 -0.35 2.86 -13.80
C THR A 116 -1.80 2.63 -14.23
N ALA A 117 -2.70 2.35 -13.28
CA ALA A 117 -4.13 2.18 -13.56
C ALA A 117 -4.77 3.46 -14.11
N LEU A 118 -4.25 4.64 -13.77
CA LEU A 118 -4.78 5.94 -14.18
C LEU A 118 -4.12 6.54 -15.44
N THR A 119 -3.00 6.01 -15.92
CA THR A 119 -2.20 6.66 -17.00
C THR A 119 -2.01 5.82 -18.25
N GLN A 120 -1.97 4.49 -18.17
CA GLN A 120 -1.72 3.66 -19.36
C GLN A 120 -2.97 3.55 -20.25
N ASP A 121 -2.80 3.26 -21.55
CA ASP A 121 -3.91 2.84 -22.44
C ASP A 121 -4.68 1.62 -21.90
N ASN A 122 -4.00 0.82 -21.06
CA ASN A 122 -4.59 -0.28 -20.30
C ASN A 122 -5.37 0.17 -19.05
N GLY A 123 -5.25 1.43 -18.62
CA GLY A 123 -6.03 2.10 -17.59
C GLY A 123 -7.45 2.40 -18.04
N LEU A 124 -7.64 2.92 -19.27
CA LEU A 124 -8.98 2.98 -19.89
C LEU A 124 -9.61 1.59 -20.00
N LYS A 125 -8.79 0.58 -20.34
CA LYS A 125 -9.23 -0.82 -20.27
C LYS A 125 -9.47 -1.27 -18.82
N PHE A 126 -8.76 -0.78 -17.82
CA PHE A 126 -8.92 -1.19 -16.42
C PHE A 126 -10.33 -0.89 -15.89
N PHE A 127 -10.89 0.26 -16.28
CA PHE A 127 -12.20 0.71 -15.84
C PHE A 127 -13.36 0.17 -16.70
N ASP A 128 -13.13 -0.17 -17.98
CA ASP A 128 -14.11 -0.82 -18.88
C ASP A 128 -15.47 -0.07 -19.01
N VAL A 129 -15.48 1.26 -18.81
CA VAL A 129 -16.72 2.05 -18.76
C VAL A 129 -16.96 2.79 -20.08
N LYS A 130 -18.13 2.62 -20.69
CA LYS A 130 -18.61 3.51 -21.77
C LYS A 130 -18.90 4.90 -21.18
N GLY A 131 -18.38 5.97 -21.79
CA GLY A 131 -18.54 7.34 -21.26
C GLY A 131 -17.58 7.69 -20.13
N PHE A 132 -16.42 7.03 -20.10
CA PHE A 132 -15.38 7.25 -19.09
C PHE A 132 -14.89 8.71 -19.05
N ASP A 133 -14.87 9.28 -17.84
CA ASP A 133 -14.42 10.65 -17.60
C ASP A 133 -12.89 10.71 -17.49
N ILE A 134 -12.26 11.09 -18.59
CA ILE A 134 -10.81 11.25 -18.71
C ILE A 134 -10.30 12.40 -17.84
N GLU A 135 -11.09 13.46 -17.64
CA GLU A 135 -10.68 14.61 -16.83
C GLU A 135 -10.64 14.24 -15.35
N ALA A 136 -11.65 13.51 -14.86
CA ALA A 136 -11.65 12.97 -13.50
C ALA A 136 -10.44 12.04 -13.26
N MET A 137 -10.09 11.19 -14.23
CA MET A 137 -8.92 10.31 -14.13
C MET A 137 -7.60 11.09 -14.03
N LYS A 138 -7.41 12.10 -14.89
CA LYS A 138 -6.22 12.96 -14.87
C LYS A 138 -6.10 13.71 -13.55
N LYS A 139 -7.22 14.24 -13.05
CA LYS A 139 -7.26 14.92 -11.75
C LYS A 139 -6.82 14.00 -10.62
N VAL A 140 -7.42 12.80 -10.51
CA VAL A 140 -7.04 11.82 -9.49
C VAL A 140 -5.55 11.45 -9.58
N ASN A 141 -5.00 11.30 -10.79
CA ASN A 141 -3.57 11.02 -10.94
C ASN A 141 -2.70 12.17 -10.42
N SER A 142 -3.07 13.42 -10.71
CA SER A 142 -2.37 14.61 -10.17
C SER A 142 -2.43 14.64 -8.65
N ASP A 143 -3.61 14.43 -8.07
CA ASP A 143 -3.82 14.44 -6.61
C ASP A 143 -2.95 13.37 -5.92
N ILE A 144 -2.84 12.18 -6.50
CA ILE A 144 -1.96 11.10 -5.99
C ILE A 144 -0.49 11.50 -6.07
N GLN A 145 -0.04 12.06 -7.21
CA GLN A 145 1.36 12.46 -7.38
C GLN A 145 1.75 13.57 -6.41
N GLU A 146 0.92 14.60 -6.25
CA GLU A 146 1.13 15.69 -5.31
C GLU A 146 1.17 15.20 -3.85
N SER A 147 0.24 14.31 -3.49
CA SER A 147 0.20 13.70 -2.16
C SER A 147 1.45 12.86 -1.88
N TRP A 148 1.91 12.09 -2.86
CA TRP A 148 3.10 11.24 -2.73
C TRP A 148 4.36 12.07 -2.55
N GLU A 149 4.52 13.14 -3.34
CA GLU A 149 5.62 14.08 -3.17
C GLU A 149 5.62 14.73 -1.79
N HIS A 150 4.44 15.12 -1.29
CA HIS A 150 4.32 15.71 0.05
C HIS A 150 4.68 14.69 1.15
N PHE A 151 4.23 13.44 1.02
CA PHE A 151 4.59 12.35 1.91
C PHE A 151 6.11 12.16 1.99
N LEU A 152 6.77 12.02 0.84
CA LEU A 152 8.23 11.89 0.76
C LEU A 152 8.96 13.10 1.35
N LYS A 153 8.54 14.33 1.04
CA LYS A 153 9.17 15.56 1.57
C LYS A 153 9.05 15.66 3.09
N LYS A 154 7.94 15.21 3.68
CA LYS A 154 7.72 15.26 5.13
C LYS A 154 8.60 14.23 5.87
N ASP A 155 8.69 13.01 5.34
CA ASP A 155 9.45 11.94 5.98
C ASP A 155 10.96 12.04 5.74
N THR A 156 11.40 12.53 4.57
CA THR A 156 12.83 12.83 4.32
C THR A 156 13.35 13.88 5.31
N ASN A 157 12.54 14.91 5.59
CA ASN A 157 12.88 15.94 6.56
C ASN A 157 12.82 15.44 8.02
N ALA A 158 11.99 14.45 8.32
CA ALA A 158 11.95 13.83 9.64
C ALA A 158 13.18 12.94 9.87
N LEU A 159 13.57 12.12 8.88
CA LEU A 159 14.74 11.25 8.91
C LEU A 159 16.07 12.01 8.96
N LEU A 160 16.18 13.15 8.26
CA LEU A 160 17.39 14.00 8.27
C LEU A 160 17.58 14.81 9.55
N ARG A 161 16.53 14.97 10.38
CA ARG A 161 16.60 15.73 11.65
C ARG A 161 16.92 14.84 12.86
N SER A 162 16.87 13.53 12.70
CA SER A 162 17.22 12.52 13.71
C SER A 162 18.64 11.94 13.54
N SER A 163 19.43 12.51 12.62
CA SER A 163 20.88 12.23 12.43
C SER A 163 21.72 13.34 13.03
#